data_AF-A0A754EBS7-F1
#
_entry.id   AF-A0A754EBS7-F1
#
_cell.length_a   1.000
_cell.length_b   1.000
_cell.length_c   1.000
_cell.angle_alpha   90.00
_cell.angle_beta   90.00
_cell.angle_gamma   90.00
#
_symmetry.space_group_name_H-M   'P 1'
#
loop_
_entity.id
_entity.type
_entity.pdbx_description
1 polymer ?
#
loop_
_entity_poly.entity_id
_entity_poly.type
_entity_poly.pdbx_seq_one_letter_code
_entity_poly.pdbx_strand_id
1 'polypeptide(L)'
;MHEDYRNRLTSLSDKLTNVVIEEADPDNWAGSKKPVKELTKDERGDRYWDKKNAAASLTLLIKVHSLIGMQTRGATGENADDDDFGLAQQVAKAEKEAAAIIERVMKKGP
;
A
#
# COMPACT_ATOMS: atom_id res chain seq x y z
N MET A 1 26.04 12.10 16.36
CA MET A 1 25.59 11.78 14.98
C MET A 1 24.23 11.08 15.08
N HIS A 2 23.13 11.82 14.95
CA HIS A 2 21.78 11.23 14.83
C HIS A 2 20.66 12.26 14.54
N GLU A 3 20.91 13.56 14.65
CA GLU A 3 19.84 14.57 14.67
C GLU A 3 19.14 14.81 13.32
N ASP A 4 19.80 14.56 12.18
CA ASP A 4 19.22 14.93 10.87
C ASP A 4 18.53 13.79 10.13
N TYR A 5 18.43 12.59 10.72
CA TYR A 5 17.79 11.46 10.03
C TYR A 5 16.28 11.66 9.80
N ARG A 6 15.59 12.35 10.72
CA ARG A 6 14.16 12.66 10.56
C ARG A 6 13.92 13.56 9.35
N ASN A 7 14.64 14.69 9.25
CA ASN A 7 14.48 15.61 8.13
C ASN A 7 14.84 14.94 6.80
N ARG A 8 15.89 14.11 6.80
CA ARG A 8 16.30 13.35 5.61
C ARG A 8 15.26 12.32 5.18
N LEU A 9 14.63 11.62 6.12
CA LEU A 9 13.55 10.68 5.82
C LEU A 9 12.29 11.40 5.35
N THR A 10 11.91 12.52 5.96
CA THR A 10 10.79 13.34 5.49
C THR A 10 11.04 13.85 4.07
N SER A 11 12.21 14.42 3.80
CA SER A 11 12.56 14.89 2.45
C SER A 11 12.62 13.75 1.43
N LEU A 12 13.07 12.56 1.83
CA LEU A 12 13.03 11.38 0.98
C LEU A 12 11.59 10.94 0.70
N SER A 13 10.71 11.02 1.70
CA SER A 13 9.28 10.73 1.58
C SER A 13 8.60 11.62 0.55
N ASP A 14 8.87 12.93 0.59
CA ASP A 14 8.31 13.89 -0.36
C ASP A 14 8.78 13.58 -1.80
N LYS A 15 10.07 13.30 -1.96
CA LYS A 15 10.65 12.93 -3.27
C LYS A 15 10.05 11.65 -3.81
N LEU A 16 9.94 10.61 -2.99
CA LEU A 16 9.34 9.33 -3.38
C LEU A 16 7.85 9.46 -3.67
N THR A 17 7.14 10.34 -2.97
CA THR A 17 5.73 10.63 -3.28
C THR A 17 5.58 11.15 -4.70
N ASN A 18 6.43 12.09 -5.14
CA ASN A 18 6.40 12.58 -6.51
C ASN A 18 6.70 11.46 -7.52
N VAL A 19 7.72 10.64 -7.27
CA VAL A 19 8.05 9.49 -8.13
C VAL A 19 6.88 8.53 -8.24
N VAL A 20 6.22 8.21 -7.12
CA VAL A 20 5.04 7.33 -7.12
C VAL A 20 3.91 7.92 -7.93
N ILE A 21 3.64 9.22 -7.81
CA ILE A 21 2.60 9.90 -8.59
C ILE A 21 2.91 9.82 -10.09
N GLU A 22 4.15 10.11 -10.48
CA GLU A 22 4.58 10.07 -11.89
C GLU A 22 4.53 8.65 -12.46
N GLU A 23 5.06 7.66 -11.75
CA GLU A 23 5.12 6.28 -12.24
C GLU A 23 3.75 5.57 -12.21
N ALA A 24 2.89 5.90 -11.25
CA ALA A 24 1.56 5.30 -11.14
C ALA A 24 0.55 5.89 -12.13
N ASP A 25 0.85 7.04 -12.75
CA ASP A 25 -0.02 7.69 -13.72
C ASP A 25 -0.09 6.88 -15.03
N PRO A 26 -1.26 6.32 -15.40
CA PRO A 26 -1.43 5.59 -16.65
C PRO A 26 -1.14 6.42 -17.91
N ASP A 27 -1.20 7.75 -17.83
CA ASP A 27 -0.88 8.65 -18.93
C ASP A 27 0.62 8.67 -19.25
N ASN A 28 1.48 8.34 -18.27
CA ASN A 28 2.92 8.24 -18.44
C ASN A 28 3.38 6.86 -18.92
N TRP A 29 2.51 5.86 -18.93
CA TRP A 29 2.88 4.50 -19.32
C TRP A 29 3.08 4.35 -20.83
N ALA A 30 3.90 3.38 -21.22
CA ALA A 30 4.15 3.06 -22.62
C ALA A 30 2.83 2.79 -23.38
N GLY A 31 2.68 3.51 -24.50
CA GLY A 31 1.49 3.44 -25.35
C GLY A 31 0.21 4.02 -24.73
N SER A 32 0.30 4.92 -23.75
CA SER A 32 -0.87 5.59 -23.13
C SER A 32 -1.81 6.25 -24.15
N LYS A 33 -1.27 6.78 -25.25
CA LYS A 33 -2.04 7.46 -26.31
C LYS A 33 -2.70 6.51 -27.32
N LYS A 34 -2.54 5.20 -27.17
CA LYS A 34 -3.10 4.19 -28.08
C LYS A 34 -4.16 3.34 -27.38
N PRO A 35 -5.20 2.89 -28.10
CA PRO A 35 -6.09 1.88 -27.56
C PRO A 35 -5.31 0.57 -27.33
N VAL A 36 -5.64 -0.16 -26.26
CA VAL A 36 -4.89 -1.35 -25.80
C VAL A 36 -4.68 -2.40 -26.90
N LYS A 37 -5.66 -2.55 -27.79
CA LYS A 37 -5.61 -3.50 -28.91
C LYS A 37 -4.57 -3.16 -29.99
N GLU A 38 -4.13 -1.89 -30.07
CA GLU A 38 -3.17 -1.38 -31.05
C GLU A 38 -1.74 -1.27 -30.50
N LEU A 39 -1.53 -1.66 -29.24
CA LEU A 39 -0.21 -1.70 -28.65
C LEU A 39 0.66 -2.78 -29.30
N THR A 40 1.89 -2.41 -29.64
CA THR A 40 2.89 -3.38 -30.10
C THR A 40 3.26 -4.34 -28.97
N LYS A 41 3.94 -5.44 -29.30
CA LYS A 41 4.45 -6.37 -28.28
C LYS A 41 5.39 -5.67 -27.30
N ASP A 42 6.27 -4.81 -27.81
CA ASP A 42 7.26 -4.09 -27.01
C ASP A 42 6.56 -3.07 -26.11
N GLU A 43 5.63 -2.28 -26.64
CA GLU A 43 4.85 -1.31 -25.84
C GLU A 43 4.07 -1.99 -24.70
N ARG A 44 3.52 -3.19 -24.92
CA ARG A 44 2.87 -3.96 -23.85
C ARG A 44 3.88 -4.46 -22.80
N GLY A 45 5.07 -4.85 -23.24
CA GLY A 45 6.16 -5.27 -22.37
C GLY A 45 6.66 -4.14 -21.50
N ASP A 46 6.92 -2.98 -22.10
CA ASP A 46 7.35 -1.77 -21.41
C ASP A 46 6.26 -1.28 -20.44
N ARG A 47 5.00 -1.26 -20.89
CA ARG A 47 3.85 -0.91 -20.02
C ARG A 47 3.72 -1.85 -18.82
N TYR A 48 4.08 -3.12 -18.96
CA TYR A 48 4.12 -4.06 -17.83
C TYR A 48 5.22 -3.70 -16.84
N TRP A 49 6.38 -3.25 -17.34
CA TRP A 49 7.47 -2.76 -16.51
C TRP A 49 7.15 -1.44 -15.83
N ASP A 50 6.49 -0.49 -16.49
CA ASP A 50 6.04 0.77 -15.88
C ASP A 50 5.19 0.50 -14.63
N LYS A 51 4.22 -0.43 -14.74
CA LYS A 51 3.39 -0.86 -13.61
C LYS A 51 4.19 -1.52 -12.49
N LYS A 52 5.22 -2.29 -12.82
CA LYS A 52 6.11 -2.91 -11.82
C LYS A 52 6.95 -1.88 -11.11
N ASN A 53 7.48 -0.89 -11.83
CA ASN A 53 8.25 0.19 -11.25
C ASN A 53 7.38 1.00 -10.30
N ALA A 54 6.18 1.40 -10.72
CA ALA A 54 5.23 2.11 -9.86
C ALA A 54 4.94 1.36 -8.55
N ALA A 55 4.71 0.05 -8.62
CA ALA A 55 4.49 -0.78 -7.43
C ALA A 55 5.74 -0.87 -6.52
N ALA A 56 6.93 -0.95 -7.11
CA ALA A 56 8.19 -0.97 -6.38
C ALA A 56 8.46 0.36 -5.67
N SER A 57 8.24 1.50 -6.36
CA SER A 57 8.38 2.84 -5.79
C SER A 57 7.38 3.09 -4.67
N LEU A 58 6.12 2.65 -4.82
CA LEU A 58 5.12 2.72 -3.75
C LEU A 58 5.54 1.90 -2.54
N THR A 59 6.06 0.69 -2.77
CA THR A 59 6.59 -0.17 -1.70
C THR A 59 7.73 0.51 -0.95
N LEU A 60 8.62 1.21 -1.66
CA LEU A 60 9.71 1.96 -1.06
C LEU A 60 9.19 3.13 -0.21
N LEU A 61 8.20 3.88 -0.70
CA LEU A 61 7.55 4.97 0.03
C LEU A 61 6.88 4.46 1.33
N ILE A 62 6.14 3.35 1.27
CA ILE A 62 5.53 2.72 2.44
C ILE A 62 6.60 2.38 3.49
N LYS A 63 7.73 1.80 3.06
CA LYS A 63 8.84 1.48 3.98
C LYS A 63 9.45 2.74 4.62
N VAL A 64 9.59 3.83 3.86
CA VAL A 64 10.07 5.11 4.41
C VAL A 64 9.08 5.68 5.44
N HIS A 65 7.77 5.67 5.15
CA HIS A 65 6.75 6.05 6.13
C HIS A 65 6.83 5.19 7.40
N SER A 66 7.02 3.87 7.28
CA SER A 66 7.19 2.98 8.43
C SER A 66 8.40 3.37 9.29
N LEU A 67 9.53 3.71 8.68
CA LEU A 67 10.74 4.17 9.41
C LEU A 67 10.49 5.48 10.16
N ILE A 68 9.81 6.44 9.54
CA ILE A 68 9.41 7.72 10.19
C ILE A 68 8.48 7.44 11.39
N GLY A 69 7.50 6.54 11.21
CA GLY A 69 6.57 6.15 12.27
C GLY A 69 7.25 5.46 13.45
N MET A 70 8.21 4.55 13.20
CA MET A 70 8.99 3.89 14.27
C MET A 70 9.78 4.91 15.11
N GLN A 71 10.35 5.94 14.48
CA GLN A 71 11.08 7.00 15.20
C GLN A 71 10.17 7.91 16.03
N THR A 72 8.90 8.02 15.66
CA THR A 72 7.92 8.84 16.40
C THR A 72 7.41 8.06 17.62
N ARG A 73 7.14 6.76 17.46
CA ARG A 73 6.84 5.83 18.57
C ARG A 73 7.99 5.71 19.57
N GLY A 74 9.25 5.70 19.11
CA GLY A 74 10.41 5.67 20.01
C GLY A 74 10.58 6.92 20.89
N ALA A 75 9.89 8.03 20.58
CA ALA A 75 9.94 9.28 21.36
C ALA A 75 8.77 9.44 22.34
N THR A 76 7.73 8.63 22.20
CA THR A 76 6.59 8.56 23.12
C THR A 76 6.43 7.10 23.46
N GLY A 77 7.02 6.67 24.59
CA GLY A 77 6.90 5.30 25.05
C GLY A 77 5.46 4.96 25.35
N GLU A 78 4.69 4.58 24.33
CA GLU A 78 3.36 3.98 24.42
C GLU A 78 3.06 3.32 23.07
N ASN A 79 2.99 1.99 23.14
CA ASN A 79 2.64 0.98 22.15
C ASN A 79 1.86 1.48 20.94
N ALA A 80 2.41 1.31 19.73
CA ALA A 80 1.61 1.25 18.51
C ALA A 80 1.82 -0.09 17.81
N ASP A 81 1.37 -1.15 18.48
CA ASP A 81 1.11 -2.47 17.90
C ASP A 81 -0.41 -2.68 17.64
N ASP A 82 -1.22 -1.61 17.61
CA ASP A 82 -2.68 -1.73 17.61
C ASP A 82 -3.36 -1.70 16.22
N ASP A 83 -2.69 -1.28 15.14
CA ASP A 83 -3.37 -1.22 13.83
C ASP A 83 -3.45 -2.59 13.13
N ASP A 84 -2.39 -3.39 13.13
CA ASP A 84 -2.40 -4.72 12.47
C ASP A 84 -3.13 -5.76 13.35
N PHE A 85 -2.94 -5.69 14.68
CA PHE A 85 -3.68 -6.52 15.63
C PHE A 85 -5.17 -6.13 15.71
N GLY A 86 -5.47 -4.83 15.63
CA GLY A 86 -6.85 -4.32 15.59
C GLY A 86 -7.59 -4.72 14.32
N LEU A 87 -6.94 -4.69 13.15
CA LEU A 87 -7.53 -5.17 11.90
C LEU A 87 -7.79 -6.68 11.94
N ALA A 88 -6.82 -7.48 12.43
CA ALA A 88 -7.02 -8.92 12.60
C ALA A 88 -8.16 -9.23 13.58
N GLN A 89 -8.30 -8.47 14.67
CA GLN A 89 -9.39 -8.63 15.63
C GLN A 89 -10.76 -8.25 15.03
N GLN A 90 -10.81 -7.21 14.20
CA GLN A 90 -12.03 -6.82 13.48
C GLN A 90 -12.47 -7.88 12.45
N VAL A 91 -11.52 -8.46 11.72
CA VAL A 91 -11.79 -9.57 10.78
C VAL A 91 -12.31 -10.79 11.54
N ALA A 92 -11.65 -11.22 12.62
CA ALA A 92 -12.09 -12.36 13.41
C ALA A 92 -13.49 -12.18 14.02
N LYS A 93 -13.84 -10.95 14.42
CA LYS A 93 -15.18 -10.62 14.91
C LYS A 93 -16.22 -10.72 13.80
N ALA A 94 -15.93 -10.17 12.62
CA ALA A 94 -16.82 -10.23 11.47
C ALA A 94 -17.06 -11.68 10.99
N GLU A 95 -16.01 -12.52 10.97
CA GLU A 95 -16.12 -13.94 10.64
C GLU A 95 -17.00 -14.70 11.65
N LYS A 96 -16.85 -14.43 12.94
CA LYS A 96 -17.66 -15.04 13.99
C LYS A 96 -19.13 -14.65 13.90
N GLU A 97 -19.41 -13.38 13.60
CA GLU A 97 -20.78 -12.88 13.39
C GLU A 97 -21.42 -13.50 12.15
N ALA A 98 -20.69 -13.60 11.04
CA ALA A 98 -21.15 -14.27 9.84
C ALA A 98 -21.44 -15.76 10.08
N ALA A 99 -20.55 -16.47 10.80
CA ALA A 99 -20.74 -17.87 11.15
C ALA A 99 -21.99 -18.08 12.03
N ALA A 100 -22.22 -17.20 13.00
CA ALA A 100 -23.42 -17.27 13.86
C ALA A 100 -24.72 -17.01 13.08
N ILE A 101 -24.69 -16.13 12.07
CA ILE A 101 -25.83 -15.88 11.18
C ILE A 101 -26.09 -17.12 10.32
N ILE A 102 -25.05 -17.71 9.72
CA ILE A 102 -25.17 -18.94 8.92
C ILE A 102 -25.70 -20.09 9.77
N GLU A 103 -25.18 -20.29 10.98
CA GLU A 103 -25.64 -21.35 11.89
C GLU A 103 -27.12 -21.15 12.28
N ARG A 104 -27.53 -19.89 12.50
CA ARG A 104 -28.92 -19.55 12.82
C ARG A 104 -29.86 -19.78 11.62
N VAL A 105 -29.39 -19.53 10.40
CA VAL A 105 -30.13 -19.80 9.16
C VAL A 105 -30.21 -21.31 8.90
N MET A 106 -29.13 -22.06 9.12
CA MET A 106 -29.10 -23.52 8.99
C MET A 106 -29.95 -24.23 10.06
N LYS A 107 -30.04 -23.68 11.28
CA LYS A 107 -30.98 -24.14 12.31
C LYS A 107 -32.44 -23.74 12.05
N LYS A 108 -32.70 -22.84 11.10
CA LYS A 108 -34.04 -22.30 10.78
C LYS A 108 -34.54 -22.60 9.37
N GLY A 109 -33.92 -23.50 8.62
CA GLY A 109 -34.44 -23.84 7.29
C GLY A 109 -34.33 -25.31 6.93
N PRO A 110 -35.31 -25.83 6.17
CA PRO A 110 -36.76 -25.76 6.36
C PRO A 110 -37.29 -26.66 7.50
#